data_AF-A0A1W9YT57-F1
#
_entry.id   AF-A0A1W9YT57-F1
#
_cell.length_a   1.000
_cell.length_b   1.000
_cell.length_c   1.000
_cell.angle_alpha   90.00
_cell.angle_beta   90.00
_cell.angle_gamma   90.00
#
_symmetry.space_group_name_H-M   'P 1'
#
loop_
_entity.id
_entity.type
_entity.pdbx_description
1 polymer ?
#
loop_
_entity_poly.entity_id
_entity_poly.type
_entity_poly.pdbx_seq_one_letter_code
_entity_poly.pdbx_strand_id
1 'polypeptide(L)'
;RVARLGRMIGAAFEISRDIIAISGDSATLSGADLGQAVHTLPMLYALREQTPDTSRLRELLAGPIHDDHVAEALTLLRCSPGIGKAKNVVAAYAAQAREELPYLPDRQPRRAHE
;
A
#
# COMPACT_ATOMS: atom_id res chain seq x y z
N ARG A 1 13.13 19.23 8.98
CA ARG A 1 13.74 18.23 8.07
C ARG A 1 13.60 16.82 8.64
N VAL A 2 14.07 16.54 9.87
CA VAL A 2 13.84 15.24 10.56
C VAL A 2 12.37 14.81 10.52
N ALA A 3 11.42 15.69 10.87
CA ALA A 3 9.99 15.38 10.79
C ALA A 3 9.49 15.13 9.36
N ARG A 4 10.09 15.76 8.34
CA ARG A 4 9.75 15.54 6.93
C ARG A 4 10.26 14.17 6.47
N LEU A 5 11.50 13.84 6.82
CA LEU A 5 12.10 12.53 6.57
C LEU A 5 11.28 11.41 7.24
N GLY A 6 10.93 11.59 8.52
CA GLY A 6 10.10 10.63 9.25
C GLY A 6 8.73 10.40 8.60
N ARG A 7 8.07 11.47 8.11
CA ARG A 7 6.81 11.33 7.36
C ARG A 7 6.96 10.56 6.05
N MET A 8 8.03 10.81 5.29
CA MET A 8 8.27 10.10 4.02
C MET A 8 8.57 8.62 4.25
N ILE A 9 9.40 8.30 5.25
CA ILE A 9 9.69 6.91 5.64
C ILE A 9 8.42 6.22 6.12
N GLY A 10 7.64 6.87 7.00
CA GLY A 10 6.38 6.31 7.51
C GLY A 10 5.38 6.03 6.38
N ALA A 11 5.20 6.97 5.44
CA ALA A 11 4.31 6.77 4.30
C ALA A 11 4.77 5.62 3.40
N ALA A 12 6.08 5.55 3.08
CA ALA A 12 6.64 4.46 2.29
C ALA A 12 6.48 3.10 2.97
N PHE A 13 6.60 3.05 4.30
CA PHE A 13 6.43 1.84 5.09
C PHE A 13 4.98 1.33 5.07
N GLU A 14 4.00 2.20 5.32
CA GLU A 14 2.57 1.82 5.28
C GLU A 14 2.16 1.33 3.88
N ILE A 15 2.54 2.04 2.81
CA ILE A 15 2.25 1.59 1.44
C ILE A 15 2.91 0.23 1.16
N SER A 16 4.13 0.00 1.66
CA SER A 16 4.83 -1.28 1.50
C SER A 16 4.10 -2.42 2.22
N ARG A 17 3.55 -2.16 3.43
CA ARG A 17 2.75 -3.15 4.15
C ARG A 17 1.48 -3.51 3.37
N ASP A 18 0.78 -2.53 2.82
CA ASP A 18 -0.41 -2.76 2.00
C ASP A 18 -0.08 -3.60 0.75
N ILE A 19 1.04 -3.30 0.09
CA ILE A 19 1.52 -4.07 -1.06
C ILE A 19 1.78 -5.53 -0.66
N ILE A 20 2.45 -5.77 0.47
CA ILE A 20 2.77 -7.12 0.95
C ILE A 20 1.49 -7.86 1.30
N ALA A 21 0.54 -7.21 1.98
CA ALA A 21 -0.73 -7.80 2.35
C ALA A 21 -1.50 -8.33 1.11
N ILE A 22 -1.53 -7.54 0.03
CA ILE A 22 -2.22 -7.94 -1.21
C ILE A 22 -1.39 -8.94 -2.01
N SER A 23 -0.07 -8.76 -2.13
CA SER A 23 0.79 -9.57 -3.01
C SER A 23 1.16 -10.95 -2.44
N GLY A 24 1.15 -11.09 -1.12
CA GLY A 24 1.54 -12.31 -0.42
C GLY A 24 0.49 -13.40 -0.44
N ASP A 25 0.82 -14.54 0.18
CA ASP A 25 -0.06 -15.69 0.35
C ASP A 25 -1.07 -15.39 1.47
N SER A 26 -2.07 -14.58 1.15
CA SER A 26 -2.88 -13.84 2.13
C SER A 26 -3.97 -14.68 2.80
N ALA A 27 -3.59 -15.75 3.49
CA ALA A 27 -4.48 -16.44 4.43
C ALA A 27 -4.92 -15.56 5.63
N THR A 28 -4.45 -14.31 5.69
CA THR A 28 -4.66 -13.36 6.79
C THR A 28 -5.58 -12.19 6.46
N LEU A 29 -5.90 -11.93 5.19
CA LEU A 29 -6.84 -10.87 4.84
C LEU A 29 -8.27 -11.43 4.85
N SER A 30 -9.10 -10.93 5.76
CA SER A 30 -10.53 -11.26 5.81
C SER A 30 -11.34 -10.40 4.83
N GLY A 31 -12.59 -10.79 4.58
CA GLY A 31 -13.51 -9.94 3.83
C GLY A 31 -13.76 -8.59 4.50
N ALA A 32 -13.71 -8.55 5.83
CA ALA A 32 -13.81 -7.31 6.60
C ALA A 32 -12.62 -6.37 6.35
N ASP A 33 -11.40 -6.90 6.23
CA ASP A 33 -10.20 -6.10 5.96
C ASP A 33 -10.23 -5.45 4.57
N LEU A 34 -10.66 -6.21 3.56
CA LEU A 34 -10.78 -5.71 2.20
C LEU A 34 -12.00 -4.80 2.00
N GLY A 35 -13.07 -5.03 2.76
CA GLY A 35 -14.31 -4.25 2.72
C GLY A 35 -14.30 -3.00 3.62
N GLN A 36 -13.14 -2.59 4.16
CA GLN A 36 -13.05 -1.37 4.96
C GLN A 36 -13.42 -0.14 4.12
N ALA A 37 -13.98 0.87 4.79
CA ALA A 37 -14.41 2.12 4.16
C ALA A 37 -13.27 2.93 3.53
N VAL A 38 -12.01 2.63 3.89
CA VAL A 38 -10.82 3.29 3.36
C VAL A 38 -10.02 2.30 2.54
N HIS A 39 -9.98 2.51 1.22
CA HIS A 39 -9.13 1.73 0.34
C HIS A 39 -7.67 2.17 0.43
N THR A 40 -6.77 1.19 0.47
CA THR A 40 -5.32 1.42 0.44
C THR A 40 -4.88 1.93 -0.94
N LEU A 41 -3.67 2.49 -1.01
CA LEU A 41 -3.14 3.04 -2.27
C LEU A 41 -3.13 2.06 -3.46
N PRO A 42 -2.68 0.78 -3.33
CA PRO A 42 -2.77 -0.18 -4.42
C PRO A 42 -4.21 -0.44 -4.89
N MET A 43 -5.19 -0.48 -3.97
CA MET A 43 -6.62 -0.65 -4.30
C MET A 43 -7.16 0.57 -5.06
N LEU A 44 -6.82 1.78 -4.62
CA LEU A 44 -7.21 3.01 -5.31
C LEU A 44 -6.67 3.08 -6.74
N TYR A 45 -5.43 2.64 -6.97
CA TYR A 45 -4.89 2.57 -8.32
C TYR A 45 -5.58 1.49 -9.17
N ALA A 46 -5.89 0.33 -8.60
CA ALA A 46 -6.63 -0.72 -9.30
C ALA A 46 -8.02 -0.23 -9.74
N LEU A 47 -8.76 0.45 -8.85
CA LEU A 47 -10.12 0.95 -9.11
C LEU A 47 -10.20 2.04 -10.20
N ARG A 48 -9.07 2.72 -10.46
CA ARG A 48 -8.95 3.75 -11.51
C ARG A 48 -8.79 3.18 -12.91
N GLU A 49 -8.47 1.90 -13.05
CA GLU A 49 -8.34 1.27 -14.37
C GLU A 49 -9.69 1.19 -15.10
N GLN A 50 -9.64 1.06 -16.42
CA GLN A 50 -10.84 0.95 -17.26
C GLN A 50 -10.85 -0.38 -17.99
N THR A 51 -10.81 -1.48 -17.23
CA THR A 51 -10.90 -2.85 -17.74
C THR A 51 -12.19 -3.53 -17.25
N PRO A 52 -12.68 -4.58 -17.93
CA PRO A 52 -13.81 -5.38 -17.45
C PRO A 52 -13.61 -5.89 -16.01
N ASP A 53 -12.40 -6.37 -15.69
CA ASP A 53 -12.01 -6.82 -14.36
C ASP A 53 -12.15 -5.73 -13.29
N THR A 54 -11.96 -4.45 -13.68
CA THR A 54 -12.10 -3.34 -12.73
C THR A 54 -13.55 -3.10 -12.34
N SER A 55 -14.51 -3.36 -13.23
CA SER A 55 -15.93 -3.24 -12.88
C SER A 55 -16.32 -4.24 -11.80
N ARG A 56 -15.90 -5.50 -11.94
CA ARG A 56 -16.12 -6.53 -10.91
C ARG A 56 -15.40 -6.16 -9.60
N LEU A 57 -14.17 -5.68 -9.68
CA LEU A 57 -13.44 -5.23 -8.50
C LEU A 57 -14.14 -4.06 -7.78
N ARG A 58 -14.74 -3.12 -8.50
CA ARG A 58 -15.54 -2.02 -7.90
C ARG A 58 -16.75 -2.54 -7.15
N GLU A 59 -17.46 -3.52 -7.71
CA GLU A 59 -18.61 -4.14 -7.04
C GLU A 59 -18.20 -4.81 -5.73
N LEU A 60 -17.13 -5.60 -5.77
CA LEU A 60 -16.59 -6.29 -4.60
C LEU A 60 -16.15 -5.29 -3.52
N LEU A 61 -15.46 -4.21 -3.90
CA LEU A 61 -14.92 -3.22 -2.96
C LEU A 61 -15.90 -2.11 -2.57
N ALA A 62 -17.17 -2.16 -3.00
CA ALA A 62 -18.18 -1.13 -2.70
C ALA A 62 -18.72 -1.19 -1.27
N GLY A 63 -18.43 -2.26 -0.53
CA GLY A 63 -18.90 -2.48 0.83
C GLY A 63 -18.23 -3.68 1.48
N PRO A 64 -18.80 -4.21 2.58
CA PRO A 64 -18.29 -5.40 3.23
C PRO A 64 -18.19 -6.58 2.26
N ILE A 65 -17.04 -7.25 2.26
CA ILE A 65 -16.81 -8.42 1.40
C ILE A 65 -17.14 -9.68 2.20
N HIS A 66 -17.86 -10.60 1.59
CA HIS A 66 -18.05 -11.95 2.15
C HIS A 66 -16.79 -12.78 1.94
N ASP A 67 -16.42 -13.63 2.90
CA ASP A 67 -15.15 -14.37 2.86
C ASP A 67 -14.98 -15.22 1.58
N ASP A 68 -16.07 -15.75 1.04
CA ASP A 68 -16.07 -16.51 -0.23
C ASP A 68 -15.59 -15.69 -1.45
N HIS A 69 -15.68 -14.35 -1.40
CA HIS A 69 -15.26 -13.45 -2.46
C HIS A 69 -13.87 -12.86 -2.24
N VAL A 70 -13.23 -13.12 -1.10
CA VAL A 70 -11.89 -12.60 -0.78
C VAL A 70 -10.85 -13.05 -1.81
N ALA A 71 -10.85 -14.34 -2.15
CA ALA A 71 -9.93 -14.90 -3.12
C ALA A 71 -10.09 -14.27 -4.52
N GLU A 72 -11.33 -13.99 -4.92
CA GLU A 72 -11.65 -13.31 -6.18
C GLU A 72 -11.10 -11.87 -6.16
N ALA A 73 -11.42 -11.10 -5.11
CA ALA A 73 -10.97 -9.72 -4.97
C ALA A 73 -9.44 -9.61 -4.99
N LEU A 74 -8.74 -10.49 -4.27
CA LEU A 74 -7.28 -10.53 -4.26
C LEU A 74 -6.69 -10.88 -5.62
N THR A 75 -7.31 -11.81 -6.35
CA THR A 75 -6.88 -12.16 -7.70
C THR A 75 -6.99 -10.95 -8.63
N LEU A 76 -8.13 -10.26 -8.63
CA LEU A 76 -8.34 -9.04 -9.43
C LEU A 76 -7.35 -7.93 -9.06
N LEU A 77 -7.11 -7.71 -7.77
CA LEU A 77 -6.12 -6.74 -7.29
C LEU A 77 -4.70 -7.06 -7.76
N ARG A 78 -4.30 -8.34 -7.72
CA ARG A 78 -2.98 -8.82 -8.16
C ARG A 78 -2.79 -8.72 -9.67
N CYS A 79 -3.85 -8.97 -10.44
CA CYS A 79 -3.83 -8.83 -11.90
C CYS A 79 -3.85 -7.36 -12.35
N SER A 80 -4.33 -6.45 -11.49
CA SER A 80 -4.34 -5.02 -11.78
C SER A 80 -2.93 -4.40 -11.76
N PRO A 81 -2.69 -3.28 -12.47
CA PRO A 81 -1.45 -2.52 -12.36
C PRO A 81 -1.32 -1.76 -11.02
N GLY A 82 -2.30 -1.86 -10.11
CA GLY A 82 -2.36 -1.09 -8.86
C GLY A 82 -1.16 -1.28 -7.95
N ILE A 83 -0.70 -2.53 -7.79
CA ILE A 83 0.50 -2.86 -7.01
C ILE A 83 1.74 -2.20 -7.62
N GLY A 84 1.90 -2.28 -8.94
CA GLY A 84 3.03 -1.67 -9.64
C GLY A 84 3.07 -0.16 -9.46
N LYS A 85 1.91 0.51 -9.59
CA LYS A 85 1.78 1.95 -9.37
C LYS A 85 2.07 2.34 -7.91
N ALA A 86 1.61 1.55 -6.94
CA ALA A 86 1.94 1.79 -5.53
C ALA A 86 3.44 1.62 -5.24
N LYS A 87 4.10 0.62 -5.83
CA LYS A 87 5.56 0.45 -5.73
C LYS A 87 6.33 1.67 -6.26
N ASN A 88 5.86 2.28 -7.34
CA ASN A 88 6.46 3.52 -7.85
C ASN A 88 6.37 4.68 -6.84
N VAL A 89 5.28 4.78 -6.08
CA VAL A 89 5.14 5.78 -5.02
C VAL A 89 6.10 5.51 -3.86
N VAL A 90 6.26 4.25 -3.44
CA VAL A 90 7.27 3.86 -2.44
C VAL A 90 8.67 4.27 -2.90
N ALA A 91 9.02 3.97 -4.15
CA ALA A 91 10.30 4.34 -4.74
C ALA A 91 10.52 5.86 -4.75
N ALA A 92 9.48 6.64 -5.07
CA ALA A 92 9.54 8.10 -5.04
C ALA A 92 9.81 8.64 -3.63
N TYR A 93 9.11 8.13 -2.61
CA TYR A 93 9.37 8.52 -1.21
C TYR A 93 10.78 8.12 -0.75
N ALA A 94 11.28 6.96 -1.16
CA ALA A 94 12.64 6.53 -0.84
C ALA A 94 13.70 7.44 -1.47
N ALA A 95 13.49 7.88 -2.72
CA ALA A 95 14.36 8.84 -3.39
C ALA A 95 14.37 10.19 -2.66
N GLN A 96 13.19 10.74 -2.37
CA GLN A 96 13.04 12.00 -1.63
C GLN A 96 13.64 11.94 -0.22
N ALA A 97 13.49 10.81 0.48
CA ALA A 97 14.10 10.58 1.78
C ALA A 97 15.63 10.63 1.71
N ARG A 98 16.22 10.04 0.64
CA ARG A 98 17.67 10.05 0.42
C ARG A 98 18.21 11.45 0.17
N GLU A 99 17.45 12.30 -0.53
CA GLU A 99 17.80 13.69 -0.78
C GLU A 99 17.78 14.56 0.48
N GLU A 100 17.01 14.20 1.51
CA GLU A 100 16.99 14.95 2.78
C GLU A 100 18.16 14.60 3.72
N LEU A 101 18.84 13.45 3.52
CA LEU A 101 19.91 12.97 4.40
C LEU A 101 21.09 13.96 4.54
N PRO A 102 21.63 14.58 3.48
CA PRO A 102 22.77 15.49 3.58
C PRO A 102 22.50 16.75 4.40
N TYR A 103 21.22 17.08 4.64
CA TYR A 103 20.81 18.28 5.36
C TYR A 103 20.46 18.01 6.83
N LEU A 104 20.66 16.78 7.29
CA LEU A 104 20.49 16.45 8.69
C LEU A 104 21.72 16.94 9.49
N PRO A 105 21.51 17.54 10.67
CA PRO A 105 22.63 17.90 11.52
C PRO A 105 23.38 16.63 11.94
N ASP A 106 24.71 16.67 11.86
CA ASP A 106 25.57 15.60 12.39
C ASP A 106 25.30 15.43 13.89
N ARG A 107 24.57 14.38 14.23
CA ARG A 107 24.32 13.97 15.62
C ARG A 107 24.44 12.46 15.69
N GLN A 108 25.16 11.96 16.68
CA GLN A 108 25.26 10.53 16.93
C GLN A 108 23.86 9.90 16.96
N PRO A 109 23.63 8.79 16.25
CA PRO A 109 22.40 8.02 16.40
C PRO A 109 22.26 7.62 17.88
N ARG A 110 21.18 8.05 18.53
CA ARG A 110 20.82 7.48 19.84
C ARG A 110 20.47 6.02 19.58
N ARG A 111 21.31 5.10 20.09
CA ARG A 111 21.01 3.67 20.05
C ARG A 111 19.63 3.46 20.69
N ALA A 112 18.71 2.86 19.93
CA ALA A 112 17.52 2.27 20.53
C ALA A 112 17.99 1.01 21.26
N HIS A 113 17.67 0.91 22.55
CA HIS A 113 17.86 -0.33 23.30
C HIS A 113 16.79 -1.34 22.87
N GLU A 114 17.22 -2.59 22.69
CA GLU A 114 16.42 -3.77 22.34
C GLU A 114 15.31 -4.07 23.36
#